data_AF-A0A0M4PUW5-F1
#
_entry.id   AF-A0A0M4PUW5-F1
#
_cell.length_a   1.000
_cell.length_b   1.000
_cell.length_c   1.000
_cell.angle_alpha   90.00
_cell.angle_beta   90.00
_cell.angle_gamma   90.00
#
_symmetry.space_group_name_H-M   'P 1'
#
loop_
_entity.id
_entity.type
_entity.pdbx_description
1 polymer ?
#
loop_
_entity_poly.entity_id
_entity_poly.type
_entity_poly.pdbx_seq_one_letter_code
_entity_poly.pdbx_strand_id
1 'polypeptide(L)'
;MAAPARSGLLPTVAPPPPPGEPTSTPAPLPPGVVPANSPDAQLLDPNSGGSGFVRNGIPPTGGGTGASGFEYVLSGGLGSDAAPAFGSYLPRGDRNTGTLRTPWVMLTAEQRAGTTPLVVTAAGRLGNGNRLTVQYATRLSDGRVRVVEQTTLDDGRGEEMPWRELRFDLPDTARAATEVRMVVQDNSLGADGWLAVAPLRAPQLAPLSQVVGDQPMFLEYPVSLASPCLHPFRTSGGIAEVPAYRLQADGSQMRGDGEGWSSPQAGGPLGWITVIGKQAELPTYLEGDPGRDWGKVQAIQPYRPNAVAPTLERRDVDRSGLYSSGPLPAPPPGIPSPSR
;
A
#
# COMPACT_ATOMS: atom_id res chain seq x y z
N MET A 1 9.23 5.20 23.41
CA MET A 1 8.02 4.40 23.11
C MET A 1 7.18 5.19 22.12
N ALA A 2 7.06 4.72 20.87
CA ALA A 2 5.97 5.20 20.02
C ALA A 2 4.67 4.74 20.67
N ALA A 3 3.77 5.67 20.97
CA ALA A 3 2.47 5.31 21.52
C ALA A 3 1.77 4.34 20.55
N PRO A 4 1.15 3.26 21.03
CA PRO A 4 0.23 2.50 20.18
C PRO A 4 -0.83 3.48 19.65
N ALA A 5 -1.14 3.38 18.36
CA ALA A 5 -2.24 4.14 17.77
C ALA A 5 -3.48 3.95 18.65
N ARG A 6 -4.12 5.06 19.05
CA ARG A 6 -5.25 5.07 19.97
C ARG A 6 -6.31 4.05 19.51
N SER A 7 -6.70 3.13 20.38
CA SER A 7 -7.62 2.01 20.11
C SER A 7 -9.10 2.42 19.83
N GLY A 8 -9.34 3.63 19.33
CA GLY A 8 -10.67 4.16 19.03
C GLY A 8 -10.85 4.66 17.59
N LEU A 9 -9.90 4.38 16.69
CA LEU A 9 -9.92 4.88 15.30
C LEU A 9 -10.27 3.82 14.25
N LEU A 10 -10.79 2.66 14.65
CA LEU A 10 -11.23 1.67 13.67
C LEU A 10 -12.57 2.13 13.06
N PRO A 11 -12.63 2.41 11.75
CA PRO A 11 -13.90 2.70 11.10
C PRO A 11 -14.81 1.48 11.22
N THR A 12 -16.11 1.73 11.32
CA THR A 12 -17.14 0.69 11.26
C THR A 12 -17.13 0.09 9.86
N VAL A 13 -16.42 -1.03 9.69
CA VAL A 13 -16.40 -1.79 8.44
C VAL A 13 -17.76 -2.47 8.30
N ALA A 14 -18.45 -2.24 7.18
CA ALA A 14 -19.67 -2.96 6.87
C ALA A 14 -19.39 -4.48 6.87
N PRO A 15 -20.25 -5.32 7.49
CA PRO A 15 -20.05 -6.75 7.50
C PRO A 15 -19.97 -7.28 6.06
N PRO A 16 -19.02 -8.19 5.78
CA PRO A 16 -18.85 -8.73 4.43
C PRO A 16 -20.07 -9.54 4.00
N PRO A 17 -20.38 -9.57 2.69
CA PRO A 17 -21.40 -10.47 2.19
C PRO A 17 -20.99 -11.93 2.35
N PRO A 18 -21.96 -12.86 2.43
CA PRO A 18 -21.66 -14.28 2.43
C PRO A 18 -20.95 -14.68 1.13
N PRO A 19 -20.00 -15.64 1.16
CA PRO A 19 -19.37 -16.15 -0.05
C PRO A 19 -20.43 -16.71 -1.01
N GLY A 20 -20.37 -16.33 -2.29
CA GLY A 20 -21.08 -17.04 -3.34
C GLY A 20 -20.45 -18.42 -3.54
N GLU A 21 -21.27 -19.47 -3.70
CA GLU A 21 -20.77 -20.80 -4.06
C GLU A 21 -20.07 -20.75 -5.43
N PRO A 22 -18.93 -21.46 -5.60
CA PRO A 22 -18.23 -21.52 -6.87
C PRO A 22 -19.08 -22.28 -7.89
N THR A 23 -19.78 -21.55 -8.76
CA THR A 23 -20.45 -22.15 -9.92
C THR A 23 -19.46 -22.34 -11.06
N SER A 24 -19.36 -23.57 -11.56
CA SER A 24 -18.60 -23.93 -12.76
C SER A 24 -18.98 -23.04 -13.95
N THR A 25 -17.97 -22.55 -14.68
CA THR A 25 -17.98 -21.84 -15.98
C THR A 25 -19.36 -21.39 -16.49
N PRO A 26 -19.67 -20.08 -16.56
CA PRO A 26 -20.94 -19.63 -17.11
C PRO A 26 -21.05 -20.00 -18.59
N ALA A 27 -22.16 -20.63 -18.97
CA ALA A 27 -22.55 -20.75 -20.37
C ALA A 27 -22.74 -19.35 -20.99
N PRO A 28 -22.65 -19.22 -22.33
CA PRO A 28 -23.03 -17.99 -23.01
C PRO A 28 -24.44 -17.57 -22.57
N LEU A 29 -24.60 -16.30 -22.22
CA LEU A 29 -25.88 -15.80 -21.76
C LEU A 29 -26.91 -15.92 -22.90
N PRO A 30 -28.11 -16.49 -22.64
CA PRO A 30 -29.19 -16.52 -23.61
C PRO A 30 -29.52 -15.11 -24.12
N PRO A 31 -30.02 -14.96 -25.36
CA PRO A 31 -30.47 -13.68 -25.88
C PRO A 31 -31.48 -13.01 -24.93
N GLY A 32 -31.25 -11.74 -24.59
CA GLY A 32 -32.10 -10.98 -23.65
C GLY A 32 -31.74 -11.13 -22.17
N VAL A 33 -30.74 -11.93 -21.82
CA VAL A 33 -30.23 -12.01 -20.44
C VAL A 33 -29.25 -10.87 -20.19
N VAL A 34 -29.62 -10.04 -19.23
CA VAL A 34 -28.78 -8.96 -18.73
C VAL A 34 -27.66 -9.58 -17.89
N PRO A 35 -26.37 -9.42 -18.27
CA PRO A 35 -25.28 -9.96 -17.49
C PRO A 35 -25.37 -9.44 -16.06
N ALA A 36 -25.14 -10.28 -15.04
CA ALA A 36 -25.12 -9.83 -13.64
C ALA A 36 -24.30 -8.54 -13.51
N ASN A 37 -23.22 -8.47 -14.28
CA ASN A 37 -22.56 -7.34 -14.96
C ASN A 37 -23.10 -5.92 -15.00
N SER A 38 -24.26 -5.77 -15.64
CA SER A 38 -24.59 -4.55 -16.36
C SER A 38 -25.30 -3.54 -15.46
N PRO A 39 -25.35 -2.25 -15.87
CA PRO A 39 -26.17 -1.25 -15.19
C PRO A 39 -27.64 -1.69 -15.03
N ASP A 40 -28.20 -2.42 -15.99
CA ASP A 40 -29.58 -2.92 -15.92
C ASP A 40 -29.76 -4.04 -14.88
N ALA A 41 -28.75 -4.91 -14.70
CA ALA A 41 -28.79 -5.93 -13.65
C ALA A 41 -28.68 -5.29 -12.25
N GLN A 42 -28.01 -4.14 -12.14
CA GLN A 42 -27.90 -3.38 -10.88
C GLN A 42 -29.22 -2.73 -10.45
N LEU A 43 -30.12 -2.45 -11.40
CA LEU A 43 -31.48 -1.98 -11.10
C LEU A 43 -32.38 -3.11 -10.58
N LEU A 44 -32.09 -4.36 -10.98
CA LEU A 44 -32.89 -5.54 -10.67
C LEU A 44 -32.42 -6.26 -9.39
N ASP A 45 -31.11 -6.32 -9.14
CA ASP A 45 -30.52 -6.87 -7.91
C ASP A 45 -29.31 -6.03 -7.44
N PRO A 46 -29.54 -5.06 -6.52
CA PRO A 46 -28.48 -4.17 -6.03
C PRO A 46 -27.53 -4.84 -5.03
N ASN A 47 -27.75 -6.11 -4.68
CA ASN A 47 -27.01 -6.80 -3.64
C ASN A 47 -25.56 -7.12 -4.04
N SER A 48 -24.70 -7.19 -3.02
CA SER A 48 -23.32 -7.64 -3.14
C SER A 48 -23.24 -9.13 -3.46
N GLY A 49 -22.29 -9.51 -4.30
CA GLY A 49 -22.10 -10.90 -4.73
C GLY A 49 -20.96 -11.03 -5.74
N GLY A 50 -20.46 -12.24 -5.92
CA GLY A 50 -19.37 -12.50 -6.85
C GLY A 50 -19.08 -13.98 -7.06
N SER A 51 -18.39 -14.28 -8.15
CA SER A 51 -17.86 -15.60 -8.50
C SER A 51 -16.34 -15.50 -8.69
N GLY A 52 -15.61 -16.56 -8.36
CA GLY A 52 -14.16 -16.65 -8.58
C GLY A 52 -13.29 -15.91 -7.56
N PHE A 53 -13.84 -14.96 -6.79
CA PHE A 53 -13.12 -14.27 -5.71
C PHE A 53 -13.42 -14.89 -4.35
N VAL A 54 -12.40 -15.37 -3.63
CA VAL A 54 -12.53 -16.01 -2.32
C VAL A 54 -11.47 -15.50 -1.34
N ARG A 55 -11.71 -15.68 -0.03
CA ARG A 55 -10.79 -15.19 1.03
C ARG A 55 -9.40 -15.79 0.95
N ASN A 56 -9.31 -17.07 0.61
CA ASN A 56 -8.03 -17.78 0.42
C ASN A 56 -7.54 -17.71 -1.03
N GLY A 57 -8.13 -16.82 -1.84
CA GLY A 57 -7.82 -16.65 -3.26
C GLY A 57 -6.64 -15.71 -3.49
N ILE A 58 -5.68 -15.72 -2.57
CA ILE A 58 -4.48 -14.87 -2.58
C ILE A 58 -3.31 -15.85 -2.54
N PRO A 59 -2.30 -15.69 -3.42
CA PRO A 59 -1.18 -16.60 -3.44
C PRO A 59 -0.42 -16.57 -2.10
N PRO A 60 0.01 -17.73 -1.58
CA PRO A 60 0.98 -17.76 -0.48
C PRO A 60 2.30 -17.12 -0.92
N THR A 61 3.17 -16.80 0.04
CA THR A 61 4.56 -16.36 -0.20
C THR A 61 5.22 -17.09 -1.38
N GLY A 62 5.65 -16.34 -2.41
CA GLY A 62 6.31 -16.90 -3.59
C GLY A 62 5.46 -17.83 -4.48
N GLY A 63 4.15 -17.90 -4.27
CA GLY A 63 3.30 -18.98 -4.78
C GLY A 63 2.18 -18.52 -5.69
N GLY A 64 2.51 -18.12 -6.92
CA GLY A 64 1.57 -17.89 -8.02
C GLY A 64 2.26 -18.07 -9.36
N THR A 65 2.75 -19.28 -9.66
CA THR A 65 3.66 -19.59 -10.79
C THR A 65 5.02 -18.86 -10.82
N GLY A 66 5.33 -18.02 -9.83
CA GLY A 66 6.71 -17.67 -9.48
C GLY A 66 7.39 -16.64 -10.38
N ALA A 67 6.65 -15.73 -11.04
CA ALA A 67 7.30 -14.65 -11.79
C ALA A 67 7.89 -13.56 -10.87
N SER A 68 7.22 -13.27 -9.74
CA SER A 68 7.50 -12.05 -8.98
C SER A 68 8.24 -12.23 -7.64
N GLY A 69 8.24 -13.44 -7.07
CA GLY A 69 8.99 -13.74 -5.84
C GLY A 69 8.56 -12.98 -4.58
N PHE A 70 7.44 -12.24 -4.62
CA PHE A 70 7.01 -11.38 -3.52
C PHE A 70 6.36 -12.14 -2.36
N GLU A 71 6.53 -11.60 -1.14
CA GLU A 71 5.76 -11.95 0.04
C GLU A 71 4.49 -11.09 0.08
N TYR A 72 3.32 -11.73 -0.09
CA TYR A 72 2.01 -11.07 -0.15
C TYR A 72 1.34 -10.99 1.21
N VAL A 73 2.07 -10.51 2.22
CA VAL A 73 1.52 -10.30 3.55
C VAL A 73 0.83 -8.95 3.61
N LEU A 74 -0.48 -9.00 3.87
CA LEU A 74 -1.30 -7.83 4.06
C LEU A 74 -1.12 -7.32 5.50
N SER A 75 -0.93 -6.01 5.66
CA SER A 75 -0.60 -5.37 6.95
C SER A 75 -1.79 -4.58 7.53
N GLY A 76 -1.68 -4.15 8.79
CA GLY A 76 -2.66 -3.24 9.40
C GLY A 76 -4.02 -3.87 9.74
N GLY A 77 -4.07 -5.20 9.91
CA GLY A 77 -5.31 -5.92 10.24
C GLY A 77 -6.24 -6.20 9.05
N LEU A 78 -5.87 -5.71 7.85
CA LEU A 78 -6.51 -6.07 6.60
C LEU A 78 -6.29 -7.57 6.30
N GLY A 79 -7.29 -8.25 5.77
CA GLY A 79 -7.32 -9.71 5.59
C GLY A 79 -7.91 -10.47 6.79
N SER A 80 -8.16 -9.80 7.92
CA SER A 80 -8.86 -10.39 9.06
C SER A 80 -10.37 -10.54 8.81
N ASP A 81 -11.08 -11.21 9.71
CA ASP A 81 -12.54 -11.32 9.63
C ASP A 81 -13.27 -9.97 9.70
N ALA A 82 -12.67 -8.99 10.38
CA ALA A 82 -13.19 -7.63 10.48
C ALA A 82 -12.92 -6.78 9.22
N ALA A 83 -11.93 -7.14 8.40
CA ALA A 83 -11.56 -6.42 7.18
C ALA A 83 -11.09 -7.41 6.09
N PRO A 84 -11.98 -8.27 5.59
CA PRO A 84 -11.58 -9.40 4.76
C PRO A 84 -11.09 -8.96 3.39
N ALA A 85 -9.98 -9.57 2.97
CA ALA A 85 -9.50 -9.49 1.60
C ALA A 85 -10.04 -10.65 0.77
N PHE A 86 -10.18 -10.43 -0.52
CA PHE A 86 -10.63 -11.43 -1.48
C PHE A 86 -9.73 -11.37 -2.70
N GLY A 87 -9.42 -12.54 -3.27
CA GLY A 87 -8.69 -12.62 -4.52
C GLY A 87 -9.16 -13.76 -5.40
N SER A 88 -8.74 -13.73 -6.65
CA SER A 88 -9.08 -14.72 -7.68
C SER A 88 -8.07 -15.85 -7.83
N TYR A 89 -6.92 -15.78 -7.15
CA TYR A 89 -5.85 -16.76 -7.31
C TYR A 89 -6.26 -18.15 -6.79
N LEU A 90 -6.21 -19.16 -7.64
CA LEU A 90 -6.35 -20.57 -7.26
C LEU A 90 -5.09 -21.36 -7.66
N PRO A 91 -4.44 -22.08 -6.73
CA PRO A 91 -3.19 -22.81 -6.98
C PRO A 91 -3.24 -23.90 -8.06
N ARG A 92 -4.43 -24.45 -8.36
CA ARG A 92 -4.64 -25.58 -9.29
C ARG A 92 -5.87 -25.36 -10.18
N GLY A 93 -6.16 -24.10 -10.51
CA GLY A 93 -7.29 -23.73 -11.36
C GLY A 93 -6.83 -23.39 -12.77
N ASP A 94 -7.43 -24.02 -13.77
CA ASP A 94 -7.11 -23.80 -15.18
C ASP A 94 -7.69 -22.46 -15.70
N ARG A 95 -8.53 -21.79 -14.89
CA ARG A 95 -9.25 -20.53 -15.19
C ARG A 95 -9.63 -19.80 -13.89
N ASN A 96 -8.89 -18.74 -13.55
CA ASN A 96 -9.10 -17.95 -12.33
C ASN A 96 -9.89 -16.67 -12.61
N THR A 97 -10.90 -16.73 -13.49
CA THR A 97 -11.71 -15.57 -13.81
C THR A 97 -12.85 -15.40 -12.82
N GLY A 98 -13.30 -14.17 -12.67
CA GLY A 98 -14.32 -13.87 -11.68
C GLY A 98 -14.78 -12.43 -11.70
N THR A 99 -15.80 -12.16 -10.91
CA THR A 99 -16.20 -10.79 -10.58
C THR A 99 -16.61 -10.75 -9.13
N LEU A 100 -16.12 -9.76 -8.39
CA LEU A 100 -16.52 -9.44 -7.03
C LEU A 100 -17.21 -8.08 -7.02
N ARG A 101 -18.38 -8.00 -6.39
CA ARG A 101 -19.02 -6.74 -6.04
C ARG A 101 -19.13 -6.60 -4.54
N THR A 102 -18.55 -5.53 -4.03
CA THR A 102 -18.71 -5.20 -2.61
C THR A 102 -20.10 -4.63 -2.34
N PRO A 103 -20.57 -4.67 -1.08
CA PRO A 103 -21.70 -3.88 -0.66
C PRO A 103 -21.49 -2.39 -0.92
N TRP A 104 -22.60 -1.66 -0.99
CA TRP A 104 -22.58 -0.20 -0.96
C TRP A 104 -22.17 0.30 0.43
N VAL A 105 -21.24 1.25 0.45
CA VAL A 105 -20.79 1.93 1.67
C VAL A 105 -21.11 3.41 1.55
N MET A 106 -21.60 4.00 2.64
CA MET A 106 -21.95 5.42 2.68
C MET A 106 -20.69 6.30 2.60
N LEU A 107 -20.77 7.36 1.81
CA LEU A 107 -19.77 8.41 1.76
C LEU A 107 -20.09 9.51 2.80
N THR A 108 -19.10 9.81 3.63
CA THR A 108 -19.07 10.96 4.54
C THR A 108 -19.07 12.28 3.77
N ALA A 109 -19.33 13.38 4.47
CA ALA A 109 -19.24 14.72 3.87
C ALA A 109 -17.81 15.06 3.41
N GLU A 110 -16.80 14.65 4.17
CA GLU A 110 -15.38 14.89 3.88
C GLU A 110 -14.93 14.18 2.60
N GLN A 111 -15.29 12.90 2.43
CA GLN A 111 -15.02 12.15 1.21
C GLN A 111 -15.73 12.78 -0.01
N ARG A 112 -16.99 13.25 0.17
CA ARG A 112 -17.73 13.94 -0.91
C ARG A 112 -17.15 15.31 -1.27
N ALA A 113 -16.49 15.96 -0.32
CA ALA A 113 -15.80 17.22 -0.54
C ALA A 113 -14.42 17.03 -1.19
N GLY A 114 -13.87 15.81 -1.21
CA GLY A 114 -12.51 15.53 -1.67
C GLY A 114 -11.42 15.89 -0.66
N THR A 115 -11.77 16.11 0.61
CA THR A 115 -10.78 16.45 1.65
C THR A 115 -10.18 15.21 2.31
N THR A 116 -10.79 14.04 2.12
CA THR A 116 -10.28 12.76 2.57
C THR A 116 -10.30 11.77 1.40
N PRO A 117 -9.16 11.20 1.01
CA PRO A 117 -9.08 10.31 -0.14
C PRO A 117 -9.77 8.98 0.16
N LEU A 118 -10.14 8.29 -0.91
CA LEU A 118 -10.51 6.88 -0.86
C LEU A 118 -9.29 6.03 -1.19
N VAL A 119 -9.17 4.90 -0.48
CA VAL A 119 -8.02 4.00 -0.60
C VAL A 119 -8.50 2.57 -0.75
N VAL A 120 -7.95 1.89 -1.76
CA VAL A 120 -8.08 0.44 -1.95
C VAL A 120 -6.70 -0.17 -1.85
N THR A 121 -6.57 -1.27 -1.10
CA THR A 121 -5.34 -2.08 -1.16
C THR A 121 -5.55 -3.23 -2.12
N ALA A 122 -4.67 -3.36 -3.10
CA ALA A 122 -4.75 -4.37 -4.15
C ALA A 122 -3.43 -5.09 -4.33
N ALA A 123 -3.48 -6.34 -4.77
CA ALA A 123 -2.33 -7.15 -5.18
C ALA A 123 -2.65 -7.89 -6.48
N GLY A 124 -1.62 -8.31 -7.21
CA GLY A 124 -1.76 -8.83 -8.56
C GLY A 124 -1.89 -7.71 -9.60
N ARG A 125 -2.44 -8.03 -10.77
CA ARG A 125 -2.41 -7.16 -11.96
C ARG A 125 -3.67 -6.33 -12.10
N LEU A 126 -3.50 -5.05 -12.41
CA LEU A 126 -4.53 -4.21 -13.00
C LEU A 126 -4.30 -4.19 -14.52
N GLY A 127 -5.36 -4.28 -15.33
CA GLY A 127 -5.23 -4.42 -16.78
C GLY A 127 -5.04 -5.87 -17.26
N ASN A 128 -4.72 -6.06 -18.54
CA ASN A 128 -4.56 -7.39 -19.17
C ASN A 128 -5.75 -8.35 -18.94
N GLY A 129 -6.98 -7.80 -19.01
CA GLY A 129 -8.23 -8.53 -18.74
C GLY A 129 -8.81 -8.22 -17.36
N ASN A 130 -7.99 -7.81 -16.40
CA ASN A 130 -8.42 -7.44 -15.06
C ASN A 130 -8.86 -5.99 -14.98
N ARG A 131 -9.81 -5.73 -14.10
CA ARG A 131 -10.34 -4.39 -13.86
C ARG A 131 -10.74 -4.21 -12.41
N LEU A 132 -10.31 -3.11 -11.80
CA LEU A 132 -10.85 -2.63 -10.53
C LEU A 132 -11.63 -1.34 -10.81
N THR A 133 -12.95 -1.42 -10.72
CA THR A 133 -13.83 -0.28 -10.94
C THR A 133 -14.45 0.15 -9.62
N VAL A 134 -14.40 1.44 -9.32
CA VAL A 134 -15.14 2.06 -8.24
C VAL A 134 -16.42 2.65 -8.84
N GLN A 135 -17.57 2.25 -8.31
CA GLN A 135 -18.86 2.81 -8.71
C GLN A 135 -19.36 3.75 -7.62
N TYR A 136 -19.89 4.90 -8.04
CA TYR A 136 -20.48 5.92 -7.19
C TYR A 136 -21.97 6.02 -7.46
N ALA A 137 -22.77 6.09 -6.42
CA ALA A 137 -24.21 6.05 -6.55
C ALA A 137 -24.93 6.99 -5.58
N THR A 138 -26.15 7.36 -5.96
CA THR A 138 -27.09 8.09 -5.10
C THR A 138 -28.24 7.16 -4.74
N ARG A 139 -28.62 7.16 -3.47
CA ARG A 139 -29.81 6.47 -3.00
C ARG A 139 -31.05 7.33 -3.28
N LEU A 140 -32.01 6.75 -3.99
CA LEU A 140 -33.29 7.38 -4.32
C LEU A 140 -34.24 7.33 -3.11
N SER A 141 -35.28 8.16 -3.14
CA SER A 141 -36.28 8.23 -2.06
C SER A 141 -37.06 6.94 -1.85
N ASP A 142 -37.13 6.08 -2.87
CA ASP A 142 -37.75 4.74 -2.81
C ASP A 142 -36.78 3.65 -2.32
N GLY A 143 -35.56 4.03 -1.92
CA GLY A 143 -34.54 3.12 -1.41
C GLY A 143 -33.65 2.47 -2.47
N ARG A 144 -33.96 2.62 -3.77
CA ARG A 144 -33.09 2.09 -4.84
C ARG A 144 -31.78 2.88 -4.95
N VAL A 145 -30.73 2.23 -5.41
CA VAL A 145 -29.42 2.85 -5.63
C VAL A 145 -29.19 3.04 -7.12
N ARG A 146 -28.90 4.29 -7.52
CA ARG A 146 -28.61 4.63 -8.92
C ARG A 146 -27.14 4.99 -9.05
N VAL A 147 -26.39 4.22 -9.82
CA VAL A 147 -25.02 4.57 -10.20
C VAL A 147 -25.04 5.85 -11.03
N VAL A 148 -24.26 6.85 -10.60
CA VAL A 148 -24.15 8.15 -11.25
C VAL A 148 -22.81 8.31 -11.96
N GLU A 149 -21.78 7.58 -11.52
CA GLU A 149 -20.44 7.64 -12.08
C GLU A 149 -19.68 6.33 -11.79
N GLN A 150 -18.64 6.04 -12.57
CA GLN A 150 -17.70 4.97 -12.28
C GLN A 150 -16.28 5.31 -12.73
N THR A 151 -15.28 4.92 -11.94
CA THR A 151 -13.87 5.12 -12.24
C THR A 151 -13.15 3.78 -12.25
N THR A 152 -12.47 3.44 -13.34
CA THR A 152 -11.52 2.31 -13.32
C THR A 152 -10.21 2.80 -12.71
N LEU A 153 -9.75 2.12 -11.67
CA LEU A 153 -8.43 2.36 -11.09
C LEU A 153 -7.38 1.59 -11.89
N ASP A 154 -6.31 2.28 -12.23
CA ASP A 154 -5.13 1.78 -12.92
C ASP A 154 -3.91 2.49 -12.34
N ASP A 155 -2.86 1.74 -12.08
CA ASP A 155 -1.58 2.24 -11.57
C ASP A 155 -0.48 2.27 -12.64
N GLY A 156 -0.84 1.96 -13.89
CA GLY A 156 0.07 1.92 -15.03
C GLY A 156 1.09 0.78 -14.95
N ARG A 157 0.92 -0.18 -14.02
CA ARG A 157 1.81 -1.33 -13.86
C ARG A 157 1.24 -2.52 -14.61
N GLY A 158 1.99 -3.00 -15.58
CA GLY A 158 1.59 -4.16 -16.39
C GLY A 158 1.98 -5.49 -15.75
N GLU A 159 2.87 -5.48 -14.76
CA GLU A 159 3.43 -6.62 -14.05
C GLU A 159 2.60 -7.07 -12.83
N GLU A 160 2.85 -8.29 -12.35
CA GLU A 160 2.31 -8.75 -11.07
C GLU A 160 2.94 -7.95 -9.92
N MET A 161 2.10 -7.36 -9.07
CA MET A 161 2.53 -6.44 -8.02
C MET A 161 2.14 -6.93 -6.63
N PRO A 162 3.00 -6.72 -5.59
CA PRO A 162 2.66 -6.97 -4.21
C PRO A 162 1.48 -6.10 -3.74
N TRP A 163 1.02 -6.33 -2.52
CA TRP A 163 0.03 -5.45 -1.89
C TRP A 163 0.50 -4.00 -1.93
N ARG A 164 -0.32 -3.15 -2.54
CA ARG A 164 -0.09 -1.71 -2.68
C ARG A 164 -1.37 -0.94 -2.51
N GLU A 165 -1.24 0.34 -2.16
CA GLU A 165 -2.38 1.24 -2.04
C GLU A 165 -2.65 1.95 -3.36
N LEU A 166 -3.90 1.88 -3.81
CA LEU A 166 -4.46 2.72 -4.86
C LEU A 166 -5.27 3.81 -4.18
N ARG A 167 -4.99 5.05 -4.55
CA ARG A 167 -5.39 6.25 -3.81
C ARG A 167 -6.02 7.22 -4.78
N PHE A 168 -7.21 7.70 -4.48
CA PHE A 168 -7.97 8.52 -5.41
C PHE A 168 -8.97 9.39 -4.65
N ASP A 169 -9.23 10.56 -5.22
CA ASP A 169 -10.35 11.40 -4.79
C ASP A 169 -11.64 11.01 -5.49
N LEU A 170 -12.75 11.40 -4.88
CA LEU A 170 -14.05 11.34 -5.52
C LEU A 170 -14.03 12.28 -6.74
N PRO A 171 -14.34 11.81 -7.96
CA PRO A 171 -14.36 12.68 -9.13
C PRO A 171 -15.45 13.75 -8.99
N ASP A 172 -15.23 14.93 -9.57
CA ASP A 172 -16.17 16.05 -9.47
C ASP A 172 -17.58 15.69 -9.95
N THR A 173 -17.68 14.85 -10.98
CA THR A 173 -18.95 14.33 -11.53
C THR A 173 -19.71 13.46 -10.52
N ALA A 174 -19.03 12.88 -9.54
CA ALA A 174 -19.60 12.03 -8.50
C ALA A 174 -19.88 12.75 -7.18
N ARG A 175 -19.71 14.07 -7.05
CA ARG A 175 -19.93 14.80 -5.79
C ARG A 175 -21.33 14.63 -5.18
N ALA A 176 -22.34 14.34 -6.00
CA ALA A 176 -23.71 14.06 -5.58
C ALA A 176 -23.95 12.60 -5.15
N ALA A 177 -22.96 11.72 -5.31
CA ALA A 177 -23.04 10.35 -4.84
C ALA A 177 -23.06 10.31 -3.31
N THR A 178 -23.92 9.46 -2.76
CA THR A 178 -24.03 9.19 -1.33
C THR A 178 -23.38 7.87 -0.94
N GLU A 179 -23.10 7.01 -1.92
CA GLU A 179 -22.63 5.65 -1.73
C GLU A 179 -21.56 5.29 -2.74
N VAL A 180 -20.67 4.39 -2.33
CA VAL A 180 -19.57 3.88 -3.15
C VAL A 180 -19.45 2.36 -3.00
N ARG A 181 -19.02 1.67 -4.05
CA ARG A 181 -18.62 0.26 -3.98
C ARG A 181 -17.50 -0.05 -4.96
N MET A 182 -16.87 -1.20 -4.79
CA MET A 182 -15.92 -1.75 -5.76
C MET A 182 -16.58 -2.86 -6.57
N VAL A 183 -16.23 -2.90 -7.86
CA VAL A 183 -16.47 -4.00 -8.79
C VAL A 183 -15.11 -4.45 -9.30
N VAL A 184 -14.69 -5.63 -8.88
CA VAL A 184 -13.40 -6.22 -9.23
C VAL A 184 -13.64 -7.33 -10.22
N GLN A 185 -12.90 -7.34 -11.31
CA GLN A 185 -13.03 -8.34 -12.36
C GLN A 185 -11.66 -8.92 -12.68
N ASP A 186 -11.61 -10.24 -12.74
CA ASP A 186 -10.50 -10.99 -13.31
C ASP A 186 -11.02 -11.67 -14.57
N ASN A 187 -10.45 -11.32 -15.72
CA ASN A 187 -10.70 -12.03 -16.97
C ASN A 187 -9.41 -12.58 -17.58
N SER A 188 -8.32 -12.60 -16.80
CA SER A 188 -7.06 -13.13 -17.27
C SER A 188 -7.09 -14.65 -17.26
N LEU A 189 -6.48 -15.24 -18.29
CA LEU A 189 -6.33 -16.70 -18.40
C LEU A 189 -4.93 -17.16 -18.02
N GLY A 190 -4.00 -16.22 -17.77
CA GLY A 190 -2.64 -16.50 -17.34
C GLY A 190 -2.57 -16.80 -15.84
N ALA A 191 -1.62 -17.64 -15.43
CA ALA A 191 -1.45 -18.01 -14.03
C ALA A 191 -0.94 -16.86 -13.14
N ASP A 192 -0.27 -15.87 -13.74
CA ASP A 192 0.14 -14.60 -13.12
C ASP A 192 -0.91 -13.50 -13.25
N GLY A 193 -2.05 -13.80 -13.89
CA GLY A 193 -3.09 -12.86 -14.24
C GLY A 193 -4.10 -12.57 -13.14
N TRP A 194 -3.83 -12.92 -11.89
CA TRP A 194 -4.79 -12.81 -10.79
C TRP A 194 -4.90 -11.38 -10.23
N LEU A 195 -5.97 -11.11 -9.47
CA LEU A 195 -6.19 -9.85 -8.75
C LEU A 195 -6.78 -10.12 -7.36
N ALA A 196 -6.33 -9.37 -6.36
CA ALA A 196 -6.91 -9.35 -5.03
C ALA A 196 -7.12 -7.94 -4.51
N VAL A 197 -8.14 -7.76 -3.67
CA VAL A 197 -8.46 -6.49 -3.03
C VAL A 197 -8.78 -6.67 -1.55
N ALA A 198 -8.41 -5.69 -0.75
CA ALA A 198 -8.93 -5.47 0.60
C ALA A 198 -10.09 -4.47 0.57
N PRO A 199 -10.89 -4.32 1.64
CA PRO A 199 -12.01 -3.40 1.66
C PRO A 199 -11.60 -1.95 1.37
N LEU A 200 -12.49 -1.23 0.69
CA LEU A 200 -12.39 0.21 0.48
C LEU A 200 -12.38 0.91 1.84
N ARG A 201 -11.46 1.84 2.05
CA ARG A 201 -11.34 2.63 3.28
C ARG A 201 -11.15 4.10 2.98
N ALA A 202 -11.43 4.94 3.97
CA ALA A 202 -10.90 6.30 4.03
C ALA A 202 -9.97 6.40 5.24
N PRO A 203 -8.75 6.93 5.05
CA PRO A 203 -7.81 7.10 6.14
C PRO A 203 -8.22 8.28 7.02
N GLN A 204 -7.88 8.19 8.30
CA GLN A 204 -7.81 9.38 9.14
C GLN A 204 -6.44 10.02 8.94
N LEU A 205 -6.43 11.27 8.51
CA LEU A 205 -5.22 11.96 8.12
C LEU A 205 -4.75 12.92 9.22
N ALA A 206 -3.44 13.00 9.36
CA ALA A 206 -2.75 14.03 10.12
C ALA A 206 -1.54 14.50 9.32
N PRO A 207 -1.16 15.80 9.41
CA PRO A 207 0.06 16.29 8.79
C PRO A 207 1.27 15.47 9.22
N LEU A 208 2.18 15.19 8.28
CA LEU A 208 3.37 14.36 8.56
C LEU A 208 4.18 14.90 9.75
N SER A 209 4.33 16.22 9.85
CA SER A 209 5.03 16.88 10.95
C SER A 209 4.41 16.59 12.33
N GLN A 210 3.10 16.41 12.42
CA GLN A 210 2.44 16.02 13.67
C GLN A 210 2.65 14.54 13.99
N VAL A 211 2.73 13.69 12.96
CA VAL A 211 2.93 12.24 13.12
C VAL A 211 4.36 11.92 13.57
N VAL A 212 5.36 12.54 12.94
CA VAL A 212 6.78 12.27 13.24
C VAL A 212 7.30 13.10 14.40
N GLY A 213 6.70 14.27 14.66
CA GLY A 213 7.15 15.19 15.70
C GLY A 213 8.62 15.59 15.51
N ASP A 214 9.36 15.62 16.62
CA ASP A 214 10.80 15.93 16.66
C ASP A 214 11.68 14.67 16.68
N GLN A 215 11.15 13.51 16.25
CA GLN A 215 11.94 12.27 16.25
C GLN A 215 13.06 12.35 15.19
N PRO A 216 14.26 11.80 15.48
CA PRO A 216 15.34 11.71 14.50
C PRO A 216 14.89 10.97 13.24
N MET A 217 15.21 11.52 12.07
CA MET A 217 14.87 10.96 10.77
C MET A 217 16.10 10.79 9.90
N PHE A 218 16.11 9.73 9.10
CA PHE A 218 17.01 9.65 7.95
C PHE A 218 16.33 10.31 6.76
N LEU A 219 16.77 11.52 6.42
CA LEU A 219 16.35 12.21 5.20
C LEU A 219 17.32 11.82 4.08
N GLU A 220 16.82 11.20 3.02
CA GLU A 220 17.62 11.00 1.82
C GLU A 220 18.06 12.36 1.25
N TYR A 221 19.22 12.39 0.59
CA TYR A 221 19.77 13.66 0.10
C TYR A 221 18.80 14.45 -0.81
N PRO A 222 17.96 13.83 -1.67
CA PRO A 222 17.07 14.59 -2.54
C PRO A 222 15.95 15.36 -1.84
N VAL A 223 15.53 14.87 -0.67
CA VAL A 223 14.39 15.41 0.08
C VAL A 223 14.79 16.32 1.23
N SER A 224 16.09 16.36 1.54
CA SER A 224 16.63 17.06 2.71
C SER A 224 16.38 18.57 2.65
N LEU A 225 16.57 19.20 1.48
CA LEU A 225 16.35 20.65 1.32
C LEU A 225 14.85 21.02 1.40
N ALA A 226 13.98 20.18 0.84
CA ALA A 226 12.53 20.42 0.83
C ALA A 226 11.87 20.19 2.20
N SER A 227 12.60 19.65 3.17
CA SER A 227 12.05 19.22 4.47
C SER A 227 12.76 19.89 5.67
N PRO A 228 12.90 21.24 5.71
CA PRO A 228 13.79 21.92 6.66
C PRO A 228 13.33 21.84 8.11
N CYS A 229 12.05 21.52 8.36
CA CYS A 229 11.50 21.40 9.71
C CYS A 229 11.61 19.97 10.27
N LEU A 230 11.97 18.97 9.45
CA LEU A 230 12.21 17.62 9.92
C LEU A 230 13.57 17.55 10.61
N HIS A 231 13.72 16.69 11.61
CA HIS A 231 14.93 16.55 12.41
C HIS A 231 15.84 15.46 11.84
N PRO A 232 16.92 15.77 11.08
CA PRO A 232 17.85 14.75 10.61
C PRO A 232 18.61 14.17 11.80
N PHE A 233 18.80 12.84 11.82
CA PHE A 233 19.57 12.20 12.90
C PHE A 233 20.98 12.79 12.99
N ARG A 234 21.47 12.94 14.21
CA ARG A 234 22.80 13.50 14.46
C ARG A 234 23.85 12.43 14.65
N THR A 235 25.11 12.81 14.49
CA THR A 235 26.25 11.99 14.84
C THR A 235 27.11 12.71 15.88
N SER A 236 27.65 11.95 16.84
CA SER A 236 28.55 12.47 17.87
C SER A 236 29.54 11.40 18.30
N GLY A 237 30.83 11.71 18.28
CA GLY A 237 31.88 10.76 18.69
C GLY A 237 31.91 9.47 17.88
N GLY A 238 31.55 9.51 16.59
CA GLY A 238 31.47 8.33 15.72
C GLY A 238 30.20 7.47 15.88
N ILE A 239 29.26 7.89 16.73
CA ILE A 239 27.99 7.19 16.97
C ILE A 239 26.84 8.03 16.38
N ALA A 240 25.92 7.39 15.68
CA ALA A 240 24.71 8.03 15.15
C ALA A 240 23.52 7.84 16.10
N GLU A 241 22.66 8.86 16.19
CA GLU A 241 21.30 8.69 16.72
C GLU A 241 20.53 7.70 15.84
N VAL A 242 19.74 6.83 16.46
CA VAL A 242 18.90 5.87 15.71
C VAL A 242 17.69 6.61 15.16
N PRO A 243 17.53 6.74 13.83
CA PRO A 243 16.37 7.37 13.25
C PRO A 243 15.11 6.53 13.50
N ALA A 244 14.01 7.19 13.84
CA ALA A 244 12.69 6.59 13.96
C ALA A 244 11.99 6.49 12.60
N TYR A 245 12.35 7.35 11.66
CA TYR A 245 11.74 7.40 10.33
C TYR A 245 12.79 7.62 9.23
N ARG A 246 12.42 7.29 8.00
CA ARG A 246 13.17 7.60 6.79
C ARG A 246 12.25 8.28 5.79
N LEU A 247 12.73 9.35 5.14
CA LEU A 247 12.03 10.04 4.06
C LEU A 247 12.82 9.88 2.76
N GLN A 248 12.12 9.49 1.69
CA GLN A 248 12.67 9.24 0.37
C GLN A 248 11.92 10.05 -0.70
N ALA A 249 12.59 10.32 -1.82
CA ALA A 249 12.01 10.99 -2.97
C ALA A 249 10.91 10.14 -3.65
N ASP A 250 10.21 10.77 -4.59
CA ASP A 250 9.26 10.14 -5.50
C ASP A 250 9.93 9.07 -6.39
N GLY A 251 9.14 8.30 -7.15
CA GLY A 251 9.61 7.17 -7.96
C GLY A 251 10.44 7.53 -9.18
N SER A 252 10.80 8.80 -9.33
CA SER A 252 11.83 9.24 -10.26
C SER A 252 13.20 8.60 -9.98
N GLN A 253 14.14 8.85 -10.90
CA GLN A 253 15.55 8.47 -10.74
C GLN A 253 16.13 8.94 -9.40
N MET A 254 15.59 10.02 -8.84
CA MET A 254 16.09 10.62 -7.60
C MET A 254 15.97 9.71 -6.38
N ARG A 255 14.93 8.85 -6.30
CA ARG A 255 14.84 7.83 -5.24
C ARG A 255 15.94 6.79 -5.38
N GLY A 256 16.19 6.32 -6.61
CA GLY A 256 17.24 5.33 -6.89
C GLY A 256 18.64 5.89 -6.61
N ASP A 257 18.90 7.13 -7.01
CA ASP A 257 20.18 7.81 -6.75
C ASP A 257 20.40 8.02 -5.24
N GLY A 258 19.35 8.40 -4.50
CA GLY A 258 19.35 8.48 -3.04
C GLY A 258 19.71 7.15 -2.37
N GLU A 259 18.98 6.10 -2.72
CA GLU A 259 19.20 4.73 -2.21
C GLU A 259 20.59 4.19 -2.54
N GLY A 260 21.09 4.47 -3.74
CA GLY A 260 22.44 4.07 -4.17
C GLY A 260 23.51 4.81 -3.38
N TRP A 261 23.37 6.12 -3.19
CA TRP A 261 24.29 6.94 -2.41
C TRP A 261 24.33 6.54 -0.92
N SER A 262 23.18 6.25 -0.33
CA SER A 262 23.08 5.88 1.09
C SER A 262 23.27 4.38 1.34
N SER A 263 23.54 3.60 0.31
CA SER A 263 23.66 2.15 0.36
C SER A 263 24.82 1.67 1.26
N PRO A 264 24.73 0.43 1.79
CA PRO A 264 25.83 -0.19 2.52
C PRO A 264 27.15 -0.21 1.72
N GLN A 265 27.07 -0.43 0.41
CA GLN A 265 28.21 -0.53 -0.52
C GLN A 265 28.92 0.81 -0.71
N ALA A 266 28.17 1.91 -0.59
CA ALA A 266 28.71 3.27 -0.60
C ALA A 266 29.21 3.72 0.79
N GLY A 267 29.10 2.87 1.83
CA GLY A 267 29.39 3.24 3.21
C GLY A 267 28.33 4.15 3.84
N GLY A 268 27.14 4.21 3.26
CA GLY A 268 26.06 5.09 3.68
C GLY A 268 25.23 4.56 4.86
N PRO A 269 24.29 5.38 5.37
CA PRO A 269 23.54 5.06 6.59
C PRO A 269 22.67 3.79 6.51
N LEU A 270 22.25 3.37 5.32
CA LEU A 270 21.47 2.13 5.17
C LEU A 270 22.25 0.89 5.60
N GLY A 271 23.59 0.94 5.57
CA GLY A 271 24.47 -0.12 6.04
C GLY A 271 24.20 -0.54 7.47
N TRP A 272 23.98 0.41 8.37
CA TRP A 272 23.70 0.11 9.77
C TRP A 272 22.21 0.18 10.10
N ILE A 273 21.42 1.04 9.45
CA ILE A 273 19.96 1.15 9.69
C ILE A 273 19.26 -0.19 9.45
N THR A 274 19.64 -0.89 8.38
CA THR A 274 19.04 -2.21 8.04
C THR A 274 19.40 -3.32 9.03
N VAL A 275 20.55 -3.21 9.70
CA VAL A 275 21.01 -4.17 10.71
C VAL A 275 20.28 -3.96 12.04
N ILE A 276 19.96 -2.71 12.39
CA ILE A 276 19.36 -2.40 13.70
C ILE A 276 17.83 -2.50 13.70
N GLY A 277 17.17 -2.35 12.55
CA GLY A 277 15.71 -2.32 12.48
C GLY A 277 15.11 -2.62 11.12
N LYS A 278 13.85 -3.07 11.16
CA LYS A 278 13.01 -3.27 9.99
C LYS A 278 12.46 -1.92 9.52
N GLN A 279 12.46 -1.68 8.21
CA GLN A 279 11.82 -0.50 7.61
C GLN A 279 10.41 -0.88 7.15
N ALA A 280 9.40 -0.20 7.70
CA ALA A 280 7.98 -0.40 7.35
C ALA A 280 7.43 0.87 6.73
N GLU A 281 6.91 0.79 5.51
CA GLU A 281 6.31 1.94 4.82
C GLU A 281 5.07 2.46 5.56
N LEU A 282 4.94 3.78 5.66
CA LEU A 282 3.76 4.45 6.17
C LEU A 282 2.85 4.85 4.99
N PRO A 283 1.52 4.70 5.14
CA PRO A 283 0.57 5.11 4.11
C PRO A 283 0.42 6.64 4.13
N THR A 284 1.23 7.33 3.33
CA THR A 284 1.27 8.80 3.27
C THR A 284 0.83 9.35 1.93
N TYR A 285 0.04 10.42 1.95
CA TYR A 285 -0.60 11.02 0.77
C TYR A 285 -0.19 12.48 0.61
N LEU A 286 -0.10 12.95 -0.64
CA LEU A 286 0.05 14.37 -0.91
C LEU A 286 -1.32 15.05 -0.80
N GLU A 287 -1.37 16.15 -0.05
CA GLU A 287 -2.59 16.93 0.12
C GLU A 287 -3.08 17.47 -1.24
N GLY A 288 -4.35 17.21 -1.56
CA GLY A 288 -4.98 17.63 -2.82
C GLY A 288 -4.60 16.83 -4.07
N ASP A 289 -3.67 15.87 -3.97
CA ASP A 289 -3.32 14.96 -5.07
C ASP A 289 -2.88 13.58 -4.49
N PRO A 290 -3.78 12.81 -3.88
CA PRO A 290 -3.45 11.59 -3.15
C PRO A 290 -2.90 10.46 -4.03
N GLY A 291 -3.14 10.54 -5.35
CA GLY A 291 -2.60 9.62 -6.35
C GLY A 291 -1.17 9.94 -6.78
N ARG A 292 -0.65 11.13 -6.44
CA ARG A 292 0.74 11.52 -6.74
C ARG A 292 1.73 10.73 -5.88
N ASP A 293 2.72 10.14 -6.53
CA ASP A 293 3.94 9.74 -5.83
C ASP A 293 4.73 11.01 -5.49
N TRP A 294 4.63 11.46 -4.23
CA TRP A 294 5.37 12.59 -3.69
C TRP A 294 6.68 12.16 -3.02
N GLY A 295 6.82 10.86 -2.77
CA GLY A 295 7.83 10.31 -1.90
C GLY A 295 7.31 9.18 -1.02
N LYS A 296 8.22 8.65 -0.22
CA LYS A 296 7.96 7.51 0.66
C LYS A 296 8.49 7.79 2.06
N VAL A 297 7.64 7.52 3.05
CA VAL A 297 8.03 7.55 4.47
C VAL A 297 8.07 6.13 4.99
N GLN A 298 9.14 5.76 5.68
CA GLN A 298 9.24 4.47 6.36
C GLN A 298 9.46 4.69 7.86
N ALA A 299 8.71 3.99 8.70
CA ALA A 299 9.04 3.84 10.10
C ALA A 299 10.15 2.79 10.26
N ILE A 300 11.15 3.12 11.07
CA ILE A 300 12.23 2.22 11.44
C ILE A 300 11.85 1.57 12.76
N GLN A 301 11.68 0.25 12.74
CA GLN A 301 11.28 -0.56 13.88
C GLN A 301 12.51 -1.34 14.39
N PRO A 302 13.14 -0.90 15.50
CA PRO A 302 14.33 -1.57 16.01
C PRO A 302 14.04 -3.03 16.38
N TYR A 303 14.93 -3.96 16.01
CA TYR A 303 14.81 -5.38 16.40
C TYR A 303 14.96 -5.60 17.91
N ARG A 304 15.51 -4.60 18.62
CA ARG A 304 15.64 -4.55 20.08
C ARG A 304 15.16 -3.19 20.58
N PRO A 305 13.84 -2.98 20.75
CA PRO A 305 13.28 -1.68 21.09
C PRO A 305 13.64 -1.18 22.50
N ASN A 306 14.07 -2.09 23.38
CA ASN A 306 14.49 -1.79 24.74
C ASN A 306 16.02 -1.65 24.89
N ALA A 307 16.76 -1.60 23.78
CA ALA A 307 18.18 -1.31 23.81
C ALA A 307 18.41 0.12 24.32
N VAL A 308 19.43 0.30 25.16
CA VAL A 308 19.80 1.61 25.72
C VAL A 308 20.98 2.19 24.96
N ALA A 309 21.07 3.51 24.92
CA ALA A 309 22.21 4.20 24.32
C ALA A 309 23.51 3.83 25.08
N PRO A 310 24.64 3.67 24.36
CA PRO A 310 25.92 3.41 25.02
C PRO A 310 26.37 4.64 25.81
N THR A 311 27.11 4.42 26.90
CA THR A 311 27.86 5.49 27.58
C THR A 311 29.14 5.76 26.79
N LEU A 312 29.34 7.01 26.37
CA LEU A 312 30.50 7.40 25.58
C LEU A 312 31.62 7.93 26.48
N GLU A 313 32.70 7.17 26.58
CA GLU A 313 33.94 7.64 27.20
C GLU A 313 34.80 8.37 26.15
N ARG A 314 35.20 9.61 26.45
CA ARG A 314 36.01 10.44 25.57
C ARG A 314 37.37 10.70 26.20
N ARG A 315 38.41 10.64 25.39
CA ARG A 315 39.77 10.98 25.78
C ARG A 315 40.43 11.77 24.66
N ASP A 316 41.00 12.90 25.02
CA ASP A 316 41.84 13.67 24.13
C ASP A 316 43.26 13.09 24.12
N VAL A 317 43.82 12.95 22.92
CA VAL A 317 45.14 12.34 22.74
C VAL A 317 45.89 13.06 21.65
N ASP A 318 47.07 13.58 21.98
CA ASP A 318 47.95 14.22 21.01
C ASP A 318 48.56 13.18 20.06
N ARG A 319 48.55 13.52 18.77
CA ARG A 319 49.08 12.72 17.67
C ARG A 319 49.81 13.62 16.67
N SER A 320 50.75 13.07 15.92
CA SER A 320 51.37 13.80 14.81
C SER A 320 50.36 13.99 13.67
N GLY A 321 50.53 15.04 12.85
CA GLY A 321 49.67 15.29 11.69
C GLY A 321 49.77 14.23 10.57
N LEU A 322 50.75 13.33 10.65
CA LEU A 322 50.93 12.20 9.74
C LEU A 322 50.53 10.86 10.38
N TYR A 323 50.02 10.88 11.61
CA TYR A 323 49.58 9.68 12.29
C TYR A 323 48.36 9.07 11.59
N SER A 324 48.37 7.75 11.42
CA SER A 324 47.22 6.96 10.98
C SER A 324 47.05 5.76 11.92
N SER A 325 45.81 5.47 12.31
CA SER A 325 45.46 4.28 13.10
C SER A 325 45.35 3.01 12.25
N GLY A 326 45.78 3.07 10.98
CA GLY A 326 45.59 2.02 9.99
C GLY A 326 44.56 2.40 8.92
N PRO A 327 44.44 1.59 7.85
CA PRO A 327 43.45 1.83 6.80
C PRO A 327 42.03 1.66 7.34
N LEU A 328 41.08 2.45 6.83
CA LEU A 328 39.66 2.22 7.07
C LEU A 328 39.21 0.92 6.39
N PRO A 329 38.34 0.12 7.02
CA PRO A 329 37.74 -1.04 6.36
C PRO A 329 37.01 -0.63 5.07
N ALA A 330 37.12 -1.45 4.04
CA ALA A 330 36.29 -1.28 2.86
C ALA A 330 34.81 -1.50 3.22
N PRO A 331 33.87 -0.79 2.57
CA PRO A 331 32.45 -1.11 2.69
C PRO A 331 32.21 -2.60 2.39
N PRO A 332 31.24 -3.26 3.05
CA PRO A 332 30.95 -4.66 2.79
C PRO A 332 30.66 -4.87 1.29
N PRO A 333 31.20 -5.94 0.65
CA PRO A 333 30.81 -6.28 -0.70
C PRO A 333 29.30 -6.45 -0.71
N GLY A 334 28.62 -5.80 -1.65
CA GLY A 334 27.17 -5.79 -1.68
C GLY A 334 26.58 -7.20 -1.67
N ILE A 335 25.34 -7.33 -1.17
CA ILE A 335 24.53 -8.49 -1.51
C ILE A 335 24.51 -8.54 -3.04
N PRO A 336 25.00 -9.61 -3.69
CA PRO A 336 24.91 -9.71 -5.13
C PRO A 336 23.44 -9.51 -5.50
N SER A 337 23.17 -8.64 -6.46
CA SER A 337 21.84 -8.56 -7.07
C SER A 337 21.41 -10.00 -7.38
N PRO A 338 20.21 -10.45 -6.97
CA PRO A 338 19.67 -11.66 -7.56
C PRO A 338 19.74 -11.43 -9.07
N SER A 339 20.44 -12.32 -9.76
CA SER A 339 20.63 -12.28 -11.20
C SER A 339 19.28 -12.04 -11.86
N ARG A 340 19.17 -10.95 -12.63
CA ARG A 340 18.07 -10.76 -13.58
C ARG A 340 18.12 -11.83 -14.65
#